data_AF-C3ZKI7-F1
#
_entry.id   AF-C3ZKI7-F1
#
_cell.length_a   1.000
_cell.length_b   1.000
_cell.length_c   1.000
_cell.angle_alpha   90.00
_cell.angle_beta   90.00
_cell.angle_gamma   90.00
#
_symmetry.space_group_name_H-M   'P 1'
#
loop_
_entity.id
_entity.type
_entity.pdbx_description
1 polymer ?
#
loop_
_entity_poly.entity_id
_entity_poly.type
_entity_poly.pdbx_seq_one_letter_code
_entity_poly.pdbx_strand_id
1 'polypeptide(L)'
;MASARALILTAVLLACLLAGPTDGWFRRRRRRRCPAHTSALPGAINSWDQTFTFQCSGNQAIYHVQSVHCNTAEDRVWQFECRASIPTATRIAAGRFLDNPR
;
A
#
# COMPACT_ATOMS: atom_id res chain seq x y z
N MET A 1 -38.23 -30.00 35.76
CA MET A 1 -36.79 -29.83 36.06
C MET A 1 -36.05 -29.90 34.73
N ALA A 2 -35.50 -28.80 34.24
CA ALA A 2 -34.72 -28.82 33.00
C ALA A 2 -33.50 -29.74 33.21
N SER A 3 -33.25 -30.67 32.29
CA SER A 3 -32.11 -31.57 32.42
C SER A 3 -30.81 -30.75 32.36
N ALA A 4 -29.75 -31.23 33.02
CA ALA A 4 -28.44 -30.57 32.98
C ALA A 4 -27.97 -30.31 31.53
N ARG A 5 -28.32 -31.21 30.60
CA ARG A 5 -28.06 -31.05 29.16
C ARG A 5 -28.83 -29.89 28.53
N ALA A 6 -30.10 -29.69 28.90
CA ALA A 6 -30.91 -28.57 28.41
C ALA A 6 -30.38 -27.22 28.92
N LEU A 7 -29.91 -27.17 30.18
CA LEU A 7 -29.32 -25.96 30.76
C LEU A 7 -27.96 -25.60 30.11
N ILE A 8 -27.13 -26.61 29.82
CA ILE A 8 -25.85 -26.40 29.13
C ILE A 8 -26.09 -25.91 27.70
N LEU A 9 -26.99 -26.55 26.95
CA LEU A 9 -27.27 -26.15 25.56
C LEU A 9 -27.86 -24.74 25.46
N THR A 10 -28.78 -24.39 26.37
CA THR A 10 -29.36 -23.04 26.40
C THR A 10 -28.33 -21.98 26.79
N ALA A 11 -27.45 -22.26 27.76
CA ALA A 11 -26.37 -21.33 28.13
C ALA A 11 -25.36 -21.10 26.99
N VAL A 12 -24.98 -22.15 26.25
CA VAL A 12 -24.05 -22.04 25.11
C VAL A 12 -24.67 -21.24 23.97
N LEU A 13 -25.94 -21.51 23.62
CA LEU A 13 -26.65 -20.77 22.58
C LEU A 13 -26.84 -19.30 22.98
N LEU A 14 -27.19 -19.01 24.23
CA LEU A 14 -27.34 -17.62 24.72
C LEU A 14 -25.98 -16.89 24.69
N ALA A 15 -24.89 -17.56 25.08
CA ALA A 15 -23.55 -17.00 25.00
C ALA A 15 -23.14 -16.71 23.54
N CYS A 16 -23.46 -17.58 22.59
CA CYS A 16 -23.20 -17.34 21.17
C CYS A 16 -24.05 -16.21 20.56
N LEU A 17 -25.26 -15.98 21.07
CA LEU A 17 -26.15 -14.90 20.61
C LEU A 17 -25.80 -13.54 21.23
N LEU A 18 -25.32 -13.53 22.49
CA LEU A 18 -24.94 -12.32 23.22
C LEU A 18 -23.49 -11.88 22.94
N ALA A 19 -22.59 -12.83 22.72
CA ALA A 19 -21.27 -12.56 22.18
C ALA A 19 -21.39 -12.48 20.66
N GLY A 20 -21.92 -11.35 20.16
CA GLY A 20 -21.83 -11.00 18.73
C GLY A 20 -20.41 -11.23 18.20
N PRO A 21 -20.23 -11.47 16.88
CA PRO A 21 -18.99 -11.96 16.30
C PRO A 21 -17.81 -11.15 16.82
N THR A 22 -17.07 -11.73 17.76
CA THR A 22 -16.00 -11.00 18.44
C THR A 22 -14.99 -10.55 17.39
N ASP A 23 -14.73 -9.25 17.34
CA ASP A 23 -13.96 -8.54 16.30
C ASP A 23 -12.49 -9.00 16.16
N GLY A 24 -12.09 -10.06 16.87
CA GLY A 24 -10.76 -10.67 16.83
C GLY A 24 -10.51 -11.54 15.60
N TRP A 25 -11.53 -12.19 15.01
CA TRP A 25 -11.34 -13.05 13.83
C TRP A 25 -11.12 -12.25 12.54
N PHE A 26 -11.75 -11.08 12.39
CA PHE A 26 -11.59 -10.23 11.22
C PHE A 26 -10.27 -9.44 11.20
N ARG A 27 -9.71 -9.09 12.38
CA ARG A 27 -8.38 -8.43 12.45
C ARG A 27 -7.22 -9.36 12.07
N ARG A 28 -7.35 -10.68 12.28
CA ARG A 28 -6.28 -11.65 11.91
C ARG A 28 -6.21 -11.95 10.41
N ARG A 29 -7.34 -11.90 9.68
CA ARG A 29 -7.32 -12.15 8.22
C ARG A 29 -6.65 -11.03 7.43
N ARG A 30 -6.65 -9.78 7.92
CA ARG A 30 -6.03 -8.63 7.22
C ARG A 30 -4.51 -8.68 7.14
N ARG A 31 -3.83 -9.36 8.07
CA ARG A 31 -2.35 -9.47 8.04
C ARG A 31 -1.82 -10.50 7.04
N ARG A 32 -2.67 -11.39 6.53
CA ARG A 32 -2.27 -12.47 5.61
C ARG A 32 -2.33 -12.08 4.13
N ARG A 33 -2.85 -10.90 3.79
CA ARG A 33 -2.99 -10.45 2.40
C ARG A 33 -2.39 -9.07 2.24
N CYS A 34 -1.80 -8.79 1.09
CA CYS A 34 -1.36 -7.44 0.76
C CYS A 34 -2.54 -6.46 0.82
N PRO A 35 -2.35 -5.24 1.34
CA PRO A 35 -3.34 -4.18 1.20
C PRO A 35 -3.59 -3.88 -0.29
N ALA A 36 -4.71 -3.25 -0.61
CA ALA A 36 -4.91 -2.71 -1.96
C ALA A 36 -3.73 -1.77 -2.32
N HIS A 37 -3.24 -1.81 -3.56
CA HIS A 37 -2.08 -1.04 -3.98
C HIS A 37 -2.24 0.47 -3.68
N THR A 38 -3.43 1.03 -3.87
CA THR A 38 -3.76 2.43 -3.54
C THR A 38 -3.68 2.74 -2.04
N SER A 39 -3.94 1.77 -1.18
CA SER A 39 -3.77 1.90 0.28
C SER A 39 -2.32 1.67 0.71
N ALA A 40 -1.55 0.89 -0.05
CA ALA A 40 -0.15 0.62 0.20
C ALA A 40 0.74 1.82 -0.20
N LEU A 41 0.49 2.36 -1.39
CA LEU A 41 1.17 3.49 -1.98
C LEU A 41 0.15 4.32 -2.79
N PRO A 42 -0.39 5.41 -2.21
CA PRO A 42 -1.29 6.31 -2.92
C PRO A 42 -0.62 6.88 -4.17
N GLY A 43 -1.27 6.75 -5.33
CA GLY A 43 -0.71 7.18 -6.61
C GLY A 43 0.32 6.23 -7.20
N ALA A 44 0.36 4.97 -6.74
CA ALA A 44 1.08 3.91 -7.45
C ALA A 44 0.55 3.75 -8.88
N ILE A 45 1.46 3.53 -9.82
CA ILE A 45 1.12 3.38 -11.25
C ILE A 45 0.75 1.95 -11.62
N ASN A 46 1.06 0.97 -10.75
CA ASN A 46 0.76 -0.44 -10.96
C ASN A 46 0.08 -1.06 -9.73
N SER A 47 -0.64 -2.16 -9.99
CA SER A 47 -1.10 -3.08 -8.94
C SER A 47 -0.07 -4.18 -8.67
N TRP A 48 -0.25 -4.95 -7.60
CA TRP A 48 0.50 -6.18 -7.36
C TRP A 48 0.39 -7.13 -8.56
N ASP A 49 1.48 -7.81 -8.89
CA ASP A 49 1.63 -8.77 -9.99
C ASP A 49 1.27 -8.19 -11.37
N GLN A 50 1.36 -6.87 -11.53
CA GLN A 50 1.09 -6.18 -12.79
C GLN A 50 2.34 -5.50 -13.33
N THR A 51 2.49 -5.58 -14.65
CA THR A 51 3.52 -4.85 -15.38
C THR A 51 3.16 -3.37 -15.49
N PHE A 52 4.16 -2.54 -15.75
CA PHE A 52 3.96 -1.14 -16.07
C PHE A 52 5.06 -0.61 -16.98
N THR A 53 4.75 0.47 -17.68
CA THR A 53 5.70 1.31 -18.40
C THR A 53 5.50 2.74 -17.94
N PHE A 54 6.57 3.41 -17.53
CA PHE A 54 6.52 4.81 -17.12
C PHE A 54 7.54 5.64 -17.91
N GLN A 55 7.10 6.78 -18.41
CA GLN A 55 7.94 7.68 -19.19
C GLN A 55 7.63 9.13 -18.80
N CYS A 56 8.68 9.89 -18.50
CA CYS A 56 8.58 11.33 -18.33
C CYS A 56 8.37 12.04 -19.67
N SER A 57 7.69 13.19 -19.65
CA SER A 57 7.50 13.99 -20.86
C SER A 57 8.84 14.60 -21.34
N GLY A 58 8.85 15.16 -22.55
CA GLY A 58 10.06 15.71 -23.16
C GLY A 58 10.77 16.74 -22.26
N ASN A 59 12.11 16.71 -22.24
CA ASN A 59 12.95 17.54 -21.36
C ASN A 59 12.68 17.36 -19.86
N GLN A 60 12.15 16.19 -19.46
CA GLN A 60 12.05 15.80 -18.06
C GLN A 60 12.82 14.50 -17.81
N ALA A 61 13.25 14.32 -16.57
CA ALA A 61 13.83 13.09 -16.07
C ALA A 61 13.11 12.63 -14.80
N ILE A 62 13.14 11.33 -14.55
CA ILE A 62 12.70 10.77 -13.27
C ILE A 62 13.62 11.34 -12.19
N TYR A 63 13.04 11.97 -11.18
CA TYR A 63 13.79 12.54 -10.05
C TYR A 63 13.38 11.95 -8.70
N HIS A 64 12.23 11.30 -8.62
CA HIS A 64 11.75 10.61 -7.42
C HIS A 64 11.17 9.24 -7.81
N VAL A 65 11.53 8.23 -7.02
CA VAL A 65 11.05 6.85 -7.16
C VAL A 65 10.68 6.34 -5.77
N GLN A 66 9.43 5.92 -5.61
CA GLN A 66 8.93 5.32 -4.38
C GLN A 66 8.37 3.93 -4.68
N SER A 67 8.56 2.99 -3.75
CA SER A 67 7.99 1.65 -3.87
C SER A 67 7.55 1.10 -2.52
N VAL A 68 6.56 0.21 -2.54
CA VAL A 68 6.14 -0.56 -1.37
C VAL A 68 6.15 -2.04 -1.73
N HIS A 69 6.82 -2.83 -0.91
CA HIS A 69 6.92 -4.28 -1.07
C HIS A 69 5.89 -4.99 -0.19
N CYS A 70 5.33 -6.09 -0.70
CA CYS A 70 4.51 -6.99 0.10
C CYS A 70 4.98 -8.44 -0.07
N ASN A 71 5.40 -9.06 1.03
CA ASN A 71 5.88 -10.44 1.04
C ASN A 71 4.80 -11.45 0.60
N THR A 72 3.51 -11.22 0.85
CA THR A 72 2.48 -12.19 0.41
C THR A 72 2.39 -12.31 -1.11
N ALA A 73 2.65 -11.21 -1.84
CA ALA A 73 2.72 -11.21 -3.30
C ALA A 73 4.15 -11.46 -3.81
N GLU A 74 5.17 -11.29 -2.96
CA GLU A 74 6.59 -11.24 -3.33
C GLU A 74 6.86 -10.20 -4.44
N ASP A 75 6.11 -9.09 -4.41
CA ASP A 75 6.12 -8.06 -5.46
C ASP A 75 6.15 -6.63 -4.87
N ARG A 76 6.30 -5.63 -5.74
CA ARG A 76 6.36 -4.20 -5.42
C ARG A 76 5.38 -3.40 -6.27
N VAL A 77 4.74 -2.44 -5.62
CA VAL A 77 4.03 -1.34 -6.31
C VAL A 77 4.94 -0.12 -6.36
N TRP A 78 4.83 0.65 -7.44
CA TRP A 78 5.77 1.73 -7.78
C TRP A 78 5.06 3.05 -8.03
N GLN A 79 5.73 4.14 -7.66
CA GLN A 79 5.35 5.52 -7.98
C GLN A 79 6.58 6.28 -8.45
N PHE A 80 6.39 7.13 -9.45
CA PHE A 80 7.44 7.91 -10.08
C PHE A 80 7.01 9.37 -10.20
N GLU A 81 7.98 10.27 -10.10
CA GLU A 81 7.77 11.68 -10.42
C GLU A 81 8.86 12.21 -11.36
N CYS A 82 8.46 13.15 -12.20
CA CYS A 82 9.28 13.75 -13.23
C CYS A 82 9.58 15.22 -12.91
N ARG A 83 10.80 15.65 -13.23
CA ARG A 83 11.22 17.06 -13.12
C ARG A 83 11.96 17.47 -14.37
N ALA A 84 11.89 18.77 -14.71
CA ALA A 84 12.62 19.32 -15.83
C ALA A 84 14.11 18.96 -15.74
N SER A 85 14.65 18.31 -16.77
CA SER A 85 16.09 18.15 -16.94
C SER A 85 16.63 19.46 -17.49
N ILE A 86 17.64 20.02 -16.83
CA ILE A 86 18.27 21.26 -17.33
C ILE A 86 18.90 20.90 -18.69
N PRO A 87 18.57 21.61 -19.78
CA PRO A 87 19.25 21.39 -21.06
C PRO A 87 20.74 21.61 -20.82
N THR A 88 21.56 20.61 -21.15
CA THR A 88 23.02 20.63 -20.95
C THR A 88 23.67 21.88 -21.59
N ALA A 89 23.02 22.51 -22.57
CA ALA A 89 23.47 23.75 -23.21
C ALA A 89 23.43 25.00 -22.31
N THR A 90 22.63 25.05 -21.24
CA THR A 90 22.50 26.25 -20.40
C THR A 90 23.43 26.24 -19.18
N ARG A 91 24.11 25.12 -18.87
CA ARG A 91 25.06 25.04 -17.74
C ARG A 91 26.50 25.42 -18.06
N ILE A 92 26.89 25.53 -19.33
CA ILE A 92 28.24 25.98 -19.68
C ILE A 92 28.34 27.52 -19.74
N ALA A 93 27.22 28.23 -19.89
CA ALA A 93 27.21 29.70 -19.99
C ALA A 93 27.10 30.45 -18.65
N ALA A 94 26.80 29.77 -17.54
CA ALA A 94 26.71 30.40 -16.24
C ALA A 94 27.37 29.52 -15.18
N GLY A 95 28.63 29.80 -14.87
CA GLY A 95 29.34 29.24 -13.72
C GLY A 95 28.68 29.64 -12.39
N ARG A 96 27.54 29.04 -12.06
CA ARG A 96 26.95 29.08 -10.72
C ARG A 96 26.58 27.67 -10.28
N PHE A 97 27.47 27.17 -9.43
CA PHE A 97 27.33 26.07 -8.51
C PHE A 97 25.96 26.14 -7.81
N LEU A 98 25.17 25.09 -7.98
CA LEU A 98 23.98 24.67 -7.24
C LEU A 98 23.57 25.53 -6.03
N ASP A 99 22.56 26.39 -6.19
CA ASP A 99 21.72 26.75 -5.06
C ASP A 99 20.82 25.56 -4.75
N ASN A 100 21.07 24.99 -3.57
CA ASN A 100 20.32 23.94 -2.90
C ASN A 100 18.91 24.44 -2.51
N PRO A 101 17.81 23.96 -3.12
CA PRO A 101 16.50 24.13 -2.54
C PRO A 101 16.22 22.95 -1.62
N ARG A 102 15.98 23.29 -0.35
CA ARG A 102 15.60 22.41 0.76
C ARG A 102 14.58 21.35 0.38
#